data_AF-A0A2J8MC85-F1
#
_entry.id   AF-A0A2J8MC85-F1
#
_cell.length_a   1.000
_cell.length_b   1.000
_cell.length_c   1.000
_cell.angle_alpha   90.00
_cell.angle_beta   90.00
_cell.angle_gamma   90.00
#
_symmetry.space_group_name_H-M   'P 1'
#
loop_
_entity.id
_entity.type
_entity.pdbx_description
1 polymer ?
#
loop_
_entity_poly.entity_id
_entity_poly.type
_entity_poly.pdbx_seq_one_letter_code
_entity_poly.pdbx_strand_id
1 'polypeptide(L)'
;MFGCLVAGRLVQTAAQQVAEDKFVFDLPDYESINHVVVFMLGTIPFPEGMGGSVYFSYPDSNGMPVWQLLGFVTNGKPSAIFKISGLKSGEGSQHPFGAMNIVRTPSVAQIGISVELLDSMAQQTPVGNAAVSSVDSFTQFTQKMLDNFYNFASSFAVSQAQMTPSPSEMFIPANVVLKWYEAFSVSNIKAFYN
;
A
#
# COMPACT_ATOMS: atom_id res chain seq x y z
N MET A 1 19.85 13.89 -6.68
CA MET A 1 18.52 14.25 -7.22
C MET A 1 17.40 13.80 -6.31
N PHE A 2 17.41 12.54 -5.84
CA PHE A 2 16.33 11.96 -5.03
C PHE A 2 16.75 11.67 -3.58
N GLY A 3 15.76 11.64 -2.70
CA GLY A 3 15.84 11.09 -1.36
C GLY A 3 14.81 9.97 -1.19
N CYS A 4 15.16 8.98 -0.37
CA CYS A 4 14.33 7.86 0.01
C CYS A 4 14.29 7.75 1.53
N LEU A 5 13.11 7.63 2.12
CA LEU A 5 12.93 7.54 3.56
C LEU A 5 11.99 6.37 3.88
N VAL A 6 12.51 5.40 4.62
CA VAL A 6 11.67 4.38 5.26
C VAL A 6 11.15 4.94 6.58
N ALA A 7 9.85 4.79 6.84
CA ALA A 7 9.26 5.21 8.11
C ALA A 7 9.98 4.53 9.29
N GLY A 8 10.49 5.32 10.24
CA GLY A 8 11.25 4.84 11.40
C GLY A 8 12.76 4.66 11.17
N ARG A 9 13.29 5.01 9.99
CA ARG A 9 14.73 4.96 9.68
C ARG A 9 15.27 6.33 9.26
N LEU A 10 16.58 6.45 9.14
CA LEU A 10 17.23 7.65 8.60
C LEU A 10 16.99 7.77 7.09
N VAL A 11 16.97 9.01 6.62
CA VAL A 11 16.88 9.33 5.19
C VAL A 11 18.11 8.84 4.44
N GLN A 12 17.89 8.25 3.27
CA GLN A 12 18.93 7.90 2.30
C GLN A 12 18.90 8.91 1.15
N THR A 13 20.06 9.47 0.80
CA THR A 13 20.21 10.39 -0.34
C THR A 13 21.28 9.94 -1.34
N ALA A 14 22.08 8.94 -0.97
CA ALA A 14 23.11 8.35 -1.81
C ALA A 14 22.53 7.18 -2.62
N ALA A 15 21.75 7.51 -3.65
CA ALA A 15 21.26 6.50 -4.59
C ALA A 15 22.40 5.92 -5.42
N GLN A 16 22.37 4.62 -5.68
CA GLN A 16 23.22 4.01 -6.70
C GLN A 16 22.65 4.37 -8.08
N GLN A 17 23.42 5.11 -8.87
CA GLN A 17 23.08 5.36 -10.27
C GLN A 17 23.47 4.15 -11.11
N VAL A 18 22.47 3.45 -11.65
CA VAL A 18 22.64 2.20 -12.41
C VAL A 18 22.56 2.41 -13.93
N ALA A 19 22.01 3.54 -14.36
CA ALA A 19 22.11 4.10 -15.69
C ALA A 19 22.03 5.63 -15.60
N GLU A 20 22.26 6.34 -16.69
CA GLU A 20 22.17 7.82 -16.72
C GLU A 20 20.84 8.33 -16.15
N ASP A 21 19.75 7.63 -16.46
CA ASP A 21 18.36 7.94 -16.13
C ASP A 21 17.78 7.05 -15.00
N LYS A 22 18.59 6.21 -14.34
CA LYS A 22 18.09 5.21 -13.38
C LYS A 22 18.85 5.20 -12.06
N PHE A 23 18.11 5.27 -10.98
CA PHE A 23 18.63 5.36 -9.61
C PHE A 23 18.02 4.28 -8.73
N VAL A 24 18.81 3.69 -7.83
CA VAL A 24 18.38 2.60 -6.95
C VAL A 24 18.80 2.90 -5.50
N PHE A 25 17.89 2.62 -4.57
CA PHE A 25 18.15 2.60 -3.13
C PHE A 25 17.95 1.20 -2.58
N ASP A 26 18.90 0.73 -1.77
CA ASP A 26 18.78 -0.55 -1.07
C ASP A 26 18.07 -0.38 0.27
N LEU A 27 17.09 -1.26 0.50
CA LEU A 27 16.25 -1.29 1.68
C LEU A 27 16.50 -2.61 2.43
N PRO A 28 17.45 -2.66 3.38
CA PRO A 28 17.69 -3.85 4.19
C PRO A 28 16.49 -4.18 5.08
N ASP A 29 16.35 -5.43 5.50
CA ASP A 29 15.29 -5.90 6.42
C ASP A 29 13.88 -5.48 5.94
N TYR A 30 13.60 -5.67 4.65
CA TYR A 30 12.42 -5.11 3.99
C TYR A 30 11.09 -5.65 4.54
N GLU A 31 11.10 -6.83 5.16
CA GLU A 31 9.93 -7.43 5.80
C GLU A 31 9.35 -6.56 6.92
N SER A 32 10.18 -5.70 7.53
CA SER A 32 9.76 -4.75 8.57
C SER A 32 9.20 -3.44 8.02
N ILE A 33 9.27 -3.22 6.71
CA ILE A 33 8.96 -1.95 6.08
C ILE A 33 7.50 -1.90 5.67
N ASN A 34 6.77 -0.91 6.18
CA ASN A 34 5.38 -0.66 5.82
C ASN A 34 5.22 0.45 4.79
N HIS A 35 5.95 1.56 4.99
CA HIS A 35 5.82 2.76 4.19
C HIS A 35 7.19 3.31 3.78
N VAL A 36 7.25 3.80 2.54
CA VAL A 36 8.41 4.46 1.97
C VAL A 36 7.99 5.81 1.42
N VAL A 37 8.79 6.83 1.68
CA VAL A 37 8.66 8.16 1.10
C VAL A 37 9.76 8.34 0.07
N VAL A 38 9.38 8.71 -1.15
CA VAL A 38 10.32 9.07 -2.22
C VAL A 38 10.09 10.53 -2.58
N PHE A 39 11.17 11.29 -2.69
CA PHE A 39 11.09 12.72 -2.95
C PHE A 39 12.30 13.27 -3.70
N MET A 40 12.13 14.41 -4.35
CA MET A 40 13.22 15.19 -4.94
C MET A 40 13.89 16.03 -3.85
N LEU A 41 15.23 16.12 -3.88
CA LEU A 41 16.00 16.92 -2.92
C LEU A 41 15.91 18.45 -3.17
N GLY A 42 15.32 18.86 -4.30
CA GLY A 42 15.26 20.27 -4.72
C GLY A 42 16.57 20.82 -5.28
N THR A 43 17.60 19.99 -5.44
CA THR A 43 18.91 20.41 -5.98
C THR A 43 18.96 20.41 -7.51
N ILE A 44 18.26 19.47 -8.15
CA ILE A 44 18.21 19.31 -9.61
C ILE A 44 16.77 18.98 -9.99
N PRO A 45 16.09 19.81 -10.80
CA PRO A 45 14.74 19.50 -11.30
C PRO A 45 14.80 18.42 -12.39
N PHE A 46 13.66 17.79 -12.67
CA PHE A 46 13.55 16.98 -13.88
C PHE A 46 13.68 17.86 -15.13
N PRO A 47 14.30 17.36 -16.22
CA PRO A 47 14.25 18.02 -17.52
C PRO A 47 12.82 18.28 -17.99
N GLU A 48 12.66 19.20 -18.94
CA GLU A 48 11.36 19.51 -19.53
C GLU A 48 10.73 18.25 -20.15
N GLY A 49 9.43 18.04 -19.90
CA GLY A 49 8.70 16.87 -20.39
C GLY A 49 9.02 15.55 -19.67
N MET A 50 9.82 15.56 -18.60
CA MET A 50 10.22 14.35 -17.86
C MET A 50 9.69 14.31 -16.42
N GLY A 51 9.57 13.10 -15.90
CA GLY A 51 9.27 12.79 -14.50
C GLY A 51 9.97 11.50 -14.05
N GLY A 52 9.67 11.04 -12.85
CA GLY A 52 10.23 9.83 -12.27
C GLY A 52 9.18 8.77 -12.01
N SER A 53 9.31 7.62 -12.67
CA SER A 53 8.57 6.40 -12.35
C SER A 53 9.26 5.68 -11.18
N VAL A 54 8.52 5.46 -10.10
CA VAL A 54 9.01 4.85 -8.86
C VAL A 54 8.57 3.41 -8.78
N TYR A 55 9.53 2.50 -8.67
CA TYR A 55 9.33 1.06 -8.61
C TYR A 55 9.86 0.49 -7.29
N PHE A 56 9.24 -0.60 -6.85
CA PHE A 56 9.69 -1.41 -5.73
C PHE A 56 10.10 -2.79 -6.22
N SER A 57 11.25 -3.27 -5.76
CA SER A 57 11.70 -4.64 -6.00
C SER A 57 11.77 -5.43 -4.70
N TYR A 58 11.19 -6.62 -4.71
CA TYR A 58 11.33 -7.60 -3.64
C TYR A 58 11.66 -8.98 -4.24
N PRO A 59 12.31 -9.88 -3.47
CA PRO A 59 12.58 -11.24 -3.92
C PRO A 59 11.28 -12.06 -3.93
N ASP A 60 11.02 -12.77 -5.02
CA ASP A 60 9.95 -13.77 -5.09
C ASP A 60 10.31 -15.06 -4.35
N SER A 61 9.43 -16.07 -4.41
CA SER A 61 9.64 -17.38 -3.80
C SER A 61 10.86 -18.13 -4.32
N ASN A 62 11.36 -17.77 -5.51
CA ASN A 62 12.55 -18.34 -6.13
C ASN A 62 13.79 -17.47 -5.88
N GLY A 63 13.67 -16.40 -5.09
CA GLY A 63 14.73 -15.42 -4.84
C GLY A 63 14.98 -14.47 -6.02
N MET A 64 14.14 -14.50 -7.04
CA MET A 64 14.26 -13.63 -8.21
C MET A 64 13.59 -12.29 -7.95
N PRO A 65 14.19 -11.18 -8.40
CA PRO A 65 13.64 -9.87 -8.16
C PRO A 65 12.40 -9.62 -9.02
N VAL A 66 11.31 -9.31 -8.35
CA VAL A 66 10.08 -8.85 -9.00
C VAL A 66 9.97 -7.36 -8.81
N TRP A 67 9.71 -6.62 -9.88
CA TRP A 67 9.51 -5.17 -9.83
C TRP A 67 8.03 -4.83 -10.00
N GLN A 68 7.58 -3.86 -9.22
CA GLN A 68 6.23 -3.32 -9.28
C GLN A 68 6.29 -1.80 -9.33
N LEU A 69 5.49 -1.19 -10.21
CA LEU A 69 5.36 0.25 -10.28
C LEU A 69 4.52 0.75 -9.09
N LEU A 70 5.11 1.56 -8.23
CA LEU A 70 4.41 2.17 -7.08
C LEU A 70 3.67 3.45 -7.45
N GLY A 71 4.24 4.24 -8.36
CA GLY A 71 3.68 5.51 -8.80
C GLY A 71 4.76 6.46 -9.31
N PHE A 72 4.52 7.76 -9.14
CA PHE A 72 5.28 8.80 -9.84
C PHE A 72 5.65 9.98 -8.94
N VAL A 73 6.79 10.60 -9.25
CA VAL A 73 7.23 11.91 -8.75
C VAL A 73 7.55 12.82 -9.94
N THR A 74 7.18 14.09 -9.87
CA THR A 74 7.40 15.09 -10.94
C THR A 74 7.77 16.44 -10.35
N ASN A 75 8.18 17.41 -11.17
CA ASN A 75 8.43 18.78 -10.69
C ASN A 75 7.19 19.40 -10.00
N GLY A 76 5.98 19.09 -10.50
CA GLY A 76 4.71 19.57 -9.90
C GLY A 76 4.26 18.76 -8.67
N LYS A 77 4.73 17.52 -8.53
CA LYS A 77 4.49 16.65 -7.37
C LYS A 77 5.80 15.98 -6.95
N PRO A 78 6.69 16.71 -6.25
CA PRO A 78 8.08 16.29 -6.04
C PRO A 78 8.26 15.24 -4.94
N SER A 79 7.18 14.78 -4.31
CA SER A 79 7.22 13.74 -3.28
C SER A 79 5.97 12.86 -3.31
N ALA A 80 6.13 11.62 -2.86
CA ALA A 80 5.05 10.65 -2.72
C ALA A 80 5.35 9.67 -1.58
N ILE A 81 4.28 9.18 -0.94
CA ILE A 81 4.34 8.14 0.09
C ILE A 81 3.69 6.89 -0.48
N PHE A 82 4.36 5.76 -0.32
CA PHE A 82 3.91 4.47 -0.81
C PHE A 82 3.81 3.47 0.33
N LYS A 83 2.70 2.73 0.37
CA LYS A 83 2.57 1.54 1.21
C LYS A 83 3.16 0.35 0.46
N ILE A 84 4.16 -0.29 1.04
CA ILE A 84 4.80 -1.47 0.44
C ILE A 84 4.44 -2.77 1.17
N SER A 85 3.90 -2.69 2.39
CA SER A 85 3.41 -3.88 3.08
C SER A 85 2.09 -4.39 2.48
N GLY A 86 2.04 -5.71 2.26
CA GLY A 86 0.85 -6.36 1.70
C GLY A 86 0.63 -6.08 0.21
N LEU A 87 1.64 -5.58 -0.51
CA LEU A 87 1.65 -5.65 -1.96
C LEU A 87 1.56 -7.13 -2.35
N LYS A 88 0.50 -7.50 -3.09
CA LYS A 88 0.31 -8.87 -3.53
C LYS A 88 1.49 -9.25 -4.42
N SER A 89 1.97 -10.48 -4.27
CA SER A 89 2.90 -11.11 -5.20
C SER A 89 2.20 -11.27 -6.55
N GLY A 90 2.21 -10.21 -7.36
CA GLY A 90 1.67 -10.21 -8.71
C GLY A 90 2.71 -10.67 -9.71
N GLU A 91 2.28 -10.99 -10.92
CA GLU A 91 3.16 -11.06 -12.08
C GLU A 91 3.92 -9.73 -12.17
N GLY A 92 5.26 -9.79 -12.22
CA GLY A 92 6.10 -8.60 -12.27
C GLY A 92 5.63 -7.65 -13.36
N SER A 93 5.48 -6.38 -13.01
CA SER A 93 5.17 -5.35 -14.00
C SER A 93 6.38 -5.19 -14.93
N GLN A 94 6.16 -4.80 -16.18
CA GLN A 94 7.26 -4.37 -17.04
C GLN A 94 8.04 -3.26 -16.31
N HIS A 95 9.36 -3.41 -16.24
CA HIS A 95 10.22 -2.50 -15.52
C HIS A 95 11.47 -2.16 -16.35
N PRO A 96 11.99 -0.92 -16.23
CA PRO A 96 13.14 -0.47 -17.01
C PRO A 96 14.48 -0.93 -16.42
N PHE A 97 14.48 -1.61 -15.27
CA PHE A 97 15.67 -1.98 -14.50
C PHE A 97 16.41 -3.23 -14.99
N GLY A 98 15.99 -3.91 -16.06
CA GLY A 98 16.71 -5.05 -16.68
C GLY A 98 17.10 -6.22 -15.75
N ALA A 99 17.75 -7.25 -16.31
CA ALA A 99 18.39 -8.32 -15.54
C ALA A 99 19.74 -7.81 -14.99
N MET A 100 19.70 -6.83 -14.10
CA MET A 100 20.93 -6.29 -13.52
C MET A 100 21.56 -7.29 -12.55
N ASN A 101 22.86 -7.55 -12.72
CA ASN A 101 23.77 -8.23 -11.78
C ASN A 101 23.97 -7.42 -10.49
N ILE A 102 22.88 -6.93 -9.88
CA ILE A 102 22.94 -6.45 -8.52
C ILE A 102 23.09 -7.70 -7.66
N VAL A 103 24.17 -7.78 -6.90
CA VAL A 103 24.36 -8.81 -5.87
C VAL A 103 23.23 -8.64 -4.87
N ARG A 104 22.21 -9.50 -4.96
CA ARG A 104 21.02 -9.39 -4.11
C ARG A 104 21.08 -10.44 -3.03
N THR A 105 21.04 -9.99 -1.78
CA THR A 105 20.74 -10.85 -0.65
C THR A 105 19.22 -10.96 -0.50
N PRO A 106 18.68 -12.13 -0.11
CA PRO A 106 17.23 -12.33 0.05
C PRO A 106 16.55 -11.37 1.04
N SER A 107 17.31 -10.65 1.88
CA SER A 107 16.81 -9.73 2.90
C SER A 107 16.78 -8.26 2.46
N VAL A 108 17.17 -7.94 1.22
CA VAL A 108 17.26 -6.56 0.72
C VAL A 108 16.26 -6.34 -0.41
N ALA A 109 15.31 -5.42 -0.18
CA ALA A 109 14.45 -4.89 -1.24
C ALA A 109 15.06 -3.64 -1.84
N GLN A 110 14.48 -3.14 -2.93
CA GLN A 110 14.99 -1.95 -3.61
C GLN A 110 13.89 -0.97 -3.99
N ILE A 111 14.23 0.32 -3.97
CA ILE A 111 13.44 1.37 -4.61
C ILE A 111 14.20 1.82 -5.85
N GLY A 112 13.57 1.67 -7.01
CA GLY A 112 14.09 2.15 -8.29
C GLY A 112 13.36 3.41 -8.73
N ILE A 113 14.10 4.39 -9.24
CA ILE A 113 13.54 5.59 -9.86
C ILE A 113 14.09 5.66 -11.28
N SER A 114 13.20 5.65 -12.26
CA SER A 114 13.50 5.75 -13.68
C SER A 114 13.00 7.09 -14.20
N VAL A 115 13.87 7.89 -14.82
CA VAL A 115 13.52 9.16 -15.43
C VAL A 115 12.89 8.89 -16.80
N GLU A 116 11.62 9.26 -16.97
CA GLU A 116 10.82 8.91 -18.14
C GLU A 116 10.03 10.11 -18.65
N LEU A 117 9.59 10.04 -19.92
CA LEU A 117 8.70 11.04 -20.50
C LEU A 117 7.34 11.03 -19.78
N LEU A 118 6.81 12.21 -19.48
CA LEU A 118 5.52 12.37 -18.81
C LEU A 118 4.37 11.68 -19.58
N ASP A 119 4.42 11.72 -20.92
CA ASP A 119 3.45 11.05 -21.78
C ASP A 119 3.50 9.51 -21.63
N SER A 120 4.69 8.94 -21.49
CA SER A 120 4.87 7.51 -21.24
C SER A 120 4.37 7.12 -19.85
N MET A 121 4.67 7.94 -18.83
CA MET A 121 4.21 7.72 -17.46
C MET A 121 2.68 7.74 -17.35
N ALA A 122 2.02 8.60 -18.11
CA ALA A 122 0.55 8.70 -18.13
C ALA A 122 -0.14 7.42 -18.65
N GLN A 123 0.57 6.58 -19.41
CA GLN A 123 0.06 5.29 -19.90
C GLN A 123 0.33 4.13 -18.94
N GLN A 124 1.11 4.35 -17.89
CA GLN A 124 1.44 3.32 -16.92
C GLN A 124 0.40 3.25 -15.80
N THR A 125 0.12 2.04 -15.33
CA THR A 125 -0.81 1.81 -14.23
C THR A 125 -0.04 1.33 -13.00
N PRO A 126 0.10 2.15 -11.95
CA PRO A 126 0.69 1.73 -10.69
C PRO A 126 -0.12 0.60 -10.04
N VAL A 127 0.54 -0.25 -9.27
CA VAL A 127 -0.14 -1.36 -8.59
C VAL A 127 -1.15 -0.85 -7.56
N GLY A 128 -2.31 -1.52 -7.49
CA GLY A 128 -3.34 -1.20 -6.51
C GLY A 128 -2.81 -1.29 -5.07
N ASN A 129 -3.26 -0.38 -4.21
CA ASN A 129 -2.85 -0.21 -2.80
C ASN A 129 -1.43 0.37 -2.56
N ALA A 130 -0.63 0.65 -3.59
CA ALA A 130 0.66 1.32 -3.40
C ALA A 130 0.48 2.78 -2.96
N ALA A 131 -0.51 3.47 -3.53
CA ALA A 131 -0.88 4.82 -3.09
C ALA A 131 -1.59 4.77 -1.73
N VAL A 132 -1.10 5.57 -0.79
CA VAL A 132 -1.70 5.66 0.55
C VAL A 132 -2.87 6.64 0.51
N SER A 133 -4.09 6.12 0.64
CA SER A 133 -5.29 6.90 0.93
C SER A 133 -5.72 6.64 2.37
N SER A 134 -5.74 7.68 3.20
CA SER A 134 -6.23 7.61 4.60
C SER A 134 -7.71 7.22 4.64
N VAL A 135 -8.50 7.69 3.67
CA VAL A 135 -9.93 7.40 3.52
C VAL A 135 -10.20 5.91 3.28
N ASP A 136 -9.37 5.25 2.45
CA ASP A 136 -9.52 3.83 2.15
C ASP A 136 -9.16 2.94 3.35
N SER A 137 -8.15 3.35 4.12
CA SER A 137 -7.71 2.63 5.32
C SER A 137 -8.75 2.69 6.46
N PHE A 138 -9.34 3.86 6.71
CA PHE A 138 -10.39 4.00 7.72
C PHE A 138 -11.67 3.24 7.31
N THR A 139 -12.07 3.35 6.03
CA THR A 139 -13.22 2.62 5.50
C THR A 139 -13.04 1.10 5.67
N GLN A 140 -11.86 0.57 5.33
CA GLN A 140 -11.55 -0.85 5.51
C GLN A 140 -11.59 -1.28 6.98
N PHE A 141 -11.07 -0.46 7.88
CA PHE A 141 -11.13 -0.73 9.32
C PHE A 141 -12.58 -0.81 9.81
N THR A 142 -13.41 0.19 9.48
CA THR A 142 -14.81 0.23 9.92
C THR A 142 -15.61 -0.95 9.35
N GLN A 143 -15.41 -1.30 8.09
CA GLN A 143 -16.02 -2.49 7.49
C GLN A 143 -15.64 -3.77 8.24
N LYS A 144 -14.34 -4.00 8.44
CA LYS A 144 -13.86 -5.20 9.16
C LYS A 144 -14.38 -5.27 10.59
N MET A 145 -14.48 -4.14 11.28
CA MET A 145 -15.01 -4.08 12.65
C MET A 145 -16.51 -4.41 12.69
N LEU A 146 -17.30 -3.86 11.76
CA LEU A 146 -18.72 -4.16 11.63
C LEU A 146 -18.96 -5.65 11.33
N ASP A 147 -18.22 -6.18 10.35
CA ASP A 147 -18.29 -7.60 9.98
C ASP A 147 -17.93 -8.50 11.17
N ASN A 148 -16.85 -8.15 11.89
CA ASN A 148 -16.40 -8.92 13.05
C ASN A 148 -17.47 -8.96 14.15
N PHE A 149 -18.04 -7.80 14.51
CA PHE A 149 -19.09 -7.72 15.52
C PHE A 149 -20.34 -8.50 15.11
N TYR A 150 -20.82 -8.32 13.87
CA TYR A 150 -22.04 -8.99 13.40
C TYR A 150 -21.86 -10.51 13.38
N ASN A 151 -20.72 -11.00 12.88
CA ASN A 151 -20.42 -12.43 12.85
C ASN A 151 -20.30 -13.02 14.26
N PHE A 152 -19.64 -12.32 15.18
CA PHE A 152 -19.54 -12.74 16.57
C PHE A 152 -20.93 -12.80 17.23
N ALA A 153 -21.70 -11.72 17.19
CA ALA A 153 -23.04 -11.66 17.80
C ALA A 153 -24.00 -12.71 17.21
N SER A 154 -23.96 -12.90 15.89
CA SER A 154 -24.80 -13.86 15.18
C SER A 154 -24.47 -15.32 15.53
N SER A 155 -23.23 -15.62 15.93
CA SER A 155 -22.85 -16.97 16.37
C SER A 155 -23.54 -17.42 17.67
N PHE A 156 -24.06 -16.48 18.45
CA PHE A 156 -24.84 -16.75 19.67
C PHE A 156 -26.35 -16.68 19.43
N ALA A 157 -26.80 -16.54 18.18
CA ALA A 157 -28.22 -16.52 17.87
C ALA A 157 -28.85 -17.88 18.21
N VAL A 158 -29.82 -17.86 19.12
CA VAL A 158 -30.57 -19.04 19.55
C VAL A 158 -32.06 -18.80 19.39
N SER A 159 -32.79 -19.83 18.96
CA SER A 159 -34.26 -19.81 19.02
C SER A 159 -34.75 -20.02 20.45
N GLN A 160 -35.98 -19.62 20.75
CA GLN A 160 -36.57 -19.83 22.08
C GLN A 160 -36.56 -21.31 22.50
N ALA A 161 -36.65 -22.25 21.54
CA ALA A 161 -36.59 -23.69 21.81
C ALA A 161 -35.21 -24.19 22.25
N GLN A 162 -34.15 -23.42 21.97
CA GLN A 162 -32.76 -23.77 22.29
C GLN A 162 -32.23 -23.02 23.53
N MET A 163 -33.03 -22.11 24.09
CA MET A 163 -32.63 -21.31 25.26
C MET A 163 -32.65 -22.17 26.54
N THR A 164 -31.64 -21.98 27.39
CA THR A 164 -31.64 -22.48 28.76
C THR A 164 -32.25 -21.43 29.70
N PRO A 165 -32.99 -21.83 30.76
CA PRO A 165 -33.60 -20.87 31.68
C PRO A 165 -32.57 -19.96 32.37
N SER A 166 -32.59 -18.67 32.03
CA SER A 166 -31.68 -17.65 32.55
C SER A 166 -32.47 -16.35 32.82
N PRO A 167 -33.18 -16.25 33.97
CA PRO A 167 -34.20 -15.22 34.20
C PRO A 167 -33.64 -13.79 34.36
N SER A 168 -32.33 -13.64 34.56
CA SER A 168 -31.66 -12.34 34.66
C SER A 168 -30.96 -11.91 33.37
N GLU A 169 -31.00 -12.73 32.33
CA GLU A 169 -30.29 -12.49 31.08
C GLU A 169 -31.17 -11.76 30.07
N MET A 170 -30.60 -10.75 29.41
CA MET A 170 -31.29 -9.94 28.41
C MET A 170 -30.98 -10.46 27.01
N PHE A 171 -32.01 -10.59 26.18
CA PHE A 171 -31.88 -11.03 24.80
C PHE A 171 -32.26 -9.91 23.84
N ILE A 172 -31.45 -9.74 22.78
CA ILE A 172 -31.76 -8.85 21.68
C ILE A 172 -32.32 -9.70 20.53
N PRO A 173 -33.51 -9.39 19.99
CA PRO A 173 -34.02 -10.07 18.80
C PRO A 173 -33.03 -9.96 17.63
N ALA A 174 -32.70 -11.10 17.01
CA ALA A 174 -31.68 -11.15 15.94
C ALA A 174 -31.99 -10.21 14.76
N ASN A 175 -33.27 -9.97 14.47
CA ASN A 175 -33.70 -9.03 13.43
C ASN A 175 -33.36 -7.56 13.76
N VAL A 176 -33.28 -7.17 15.04
CA VAL A 176 -32.84 -5.82 15.44
C VAL A 176 -31.35 -5.67 15.19
N VAL A 177 -30.56 -6.70 15.48
CA VAL A 177 -29.11 -6.72 15.22
C VAL A 177 -28.83 -6.65 13.71
N LEU A 178 -29.56 -7.43 12.90
CA LEU A 178 -29.45 -7.37 11.42
C LEU A 178 -29.80 -5.98 10.88
N LYS A 179 -30.92 -5.38 11.32
CA LYS A 179 -31.31 -4.03 10.89
C LYS A 179 -30.27 -2.98 11.26
N TRP A 180 -29.67 -3.08 12.44
CA TRP A 180 -28.59 -2.19 12.86
C TRP A 180 -27.37 -2.33 11.95
N TYR A 181 -26.99 -3.57 11.62
CA TYR A 181 -25.86 -3.86 10.73
C TYR A 181 -26.10 -3.32 9.31
N GLU A 182 -27.28 -3.53 8.73
CA GLU A 182 -27.66 -3.00 7.42
C GLU A 182 -27.65 -1.46 7.39
N ALA A 183 -28.17 -0.82 8.45
CA ALA A 183 -28.17 0.64 8.56
C ALA A 183 -26.73 1.22 8.62
N PHE A 184 -25.82 0.55 9.34
CA PHE A 184 -24.43 0.99 9.47
C PHE A 184 -23.57 0.69 8.23
N SER A 185 -23.82 -0.43 7.54
CA SER A 185 -23.03 -0.86 6.37
C SER A 185 -23.35 -0.09 5.09
N VAL A 186 -24.61 0.32 4.88
CA VAL A 186 -25.06 0.87 3.58
C VAL A 186 -24.97 2.40 3.48
N SER A 187 -25.04 3.15 4.59
CA SER A 187 -25.37 4.59 4.50
C SER A 187 -24.42 5.59 5.15
N ASN A 188 -23.62 5.23 6.17
CA ASN A 188 -22.99 6.28 7.00
C ASN A 188 -21.47 6.40 6.92
N ILE A 189 -20.71 5.42 6.42
CA ILE A 189 -19.24 5.53 6.43
C ILE A 189 -18.73 6.62 5.47
N LYS A 190 -19.43 6.86 4.34
CA LYS A 190 -19.08 7.94 3.39
C LYS A 190 -19.61 9.32 3.80
N ALA A 191 -20.68 9.39 4.59
CA ALA A 191 -21.33 10.65 4.95
C ALA A 191 -20.65 11.39 6.12
N PHE A 192 -19.82 10.72 6.93
CA PHE A 192 -19.11 11.35 8.05
C PHE A 192 -17.81 12.09 7.65
N TYR A 193 -17.39 12.02 6.39
CA TYR A 193 -16.11 12.59 5.90
C TYR A 193 -16.24 13.72 4.88
N ASN A 194 -17.47 14.20 4.62
CA ASN A 194 -17.72 15.42 3.84
C ASN A 194 -18.31 16.51 4.73
#